data_AF-A0AAU1I4X6-F1
#
_entry.id   AF-A0AAU1I4X6-F1
#
_cell.length_a   1.000
_cell.length_b   1.000
_cell.length_c   1.000
_cell.angle_alpha   90.00
_cell.angle_beta   90.00
_cell.angle_gamma   90.00
#
_symmetry.space_group_name_H-M   'P 1'
#
loop_
_entity.id
_entity.type
_entity.pdbx_description
1 polymer ?
#
loop_
_entity_poly.entity_id
_entity_poly.type
_entity_poly.pdbx_seq_one_letter_code
_entity_poly.pdbx_strand_id
1 'polypeptide(L)'
;MSDTVPQPEVPAETEVEAEEATDPGLAVEPGYDPAAPAPLNVPRTPTGHADVDAQLERLGDADHLATDGHLEVYEDVHRGLRDALTALDARPGPPAPPSPYGNRS
;
A
#
# COMPACT_ATOMS: atom_id res chain seq x y z
N MET A 1 -2.01 13.07 -38.22
CA MET A 1 -1.05 13.49 -37.18
C MET A 1 -1.12 12.43 -36.08
N SER A 2 -0.31 11.38 -36.23
CA SER A 2 -0.08 10.36 -35.21
C SER A 2 1.37 10.53 -34.78
N ASP A 3 1.58 11.02 -33.57
CA ASP A 3 2.92 11.17 -32.99
C ASP A 3 3.28 9.82 -32.35
N THR A 4 4.28 9.16 -32.94
CA THR A 4 4.85 7.90 -32.47
C THR A 4 6.14 8.23 -31.73
N VAL A 5 6.21 7.91 -30.44
CA VAL A 5 7.45 8.09 -29.66
C VAL A 5 8.41 6.92 -29.99
N PRO A 6 9.68 7.20 -30.35
CA PRO A 6 10.67 6.15 -30.58
C PRO A 6 11.14 5.53 -29.26
N GLN A 7 11.22 4.19 -29.23
CA GLN A 7 11.88 3.43 -28.17
C GLN A 7 13.41 3.58 -28.31
N PRO A 8 14.16 3.81 -27.23
CA PRO A 8 15.61 3.69 -27.26
C PRO A 8 16.00 2.20 -27.38
N GLU A 9 16.78 1.95 -28.42
CA GLU A 9 17.35 0.68 -28.80
C GLU A 9 18.44 0.32 -27.78
N VAL A 10 18.26 -0.78 -27.05
CA VAL A 10 19.32 -1.36 -26.22
C VAL A 10 20.33 -2.05 -27.14
N PRO A 11 21.61 -1.62 -27.19
CA PRO A 11 22.62 -2.37 -27.92
C PRO A 11 22.96 -3.63 -27.15
N ALA A 12 23.08 -4.71 -27.91
CA ALA A 12 23.49 -6.03 -27.48
C ALA A 12 24.93 -6.05 -26.93
N GLU A 13 25.09 -6.88 -25.88
CA GLU A 13 26.25 -7.74 -25.58
C GLU A 13 27.61 -7.07 -25.33
N THR A 14 28.08 -7.16 -24.10
CA THR A 14 29.51 -7.34 -23.82
C THR A 14 29.67 -8.22 -22.57
N GLU A 15 29.95 -9.50 -22.81
CA GLU A 15 30.58 -10.38 -21.83
C GLU A 15 32.11 -10.11 -21.90
N VAL A 16 32.67 -9.54 -20.83
CA VAL A 16 34.10 -9.55 -20.47
C VAL A 16 34.10 -9.59 -18.95
N GLU A 17 34.35 -10.77 -18.38
CA GLU A 17 35.68 -11.22 -17.94
C GLU A 17 36.07 -10.59 -16.59
N ALA A 18 36.46 -11.47 -15.68
CA ALA A 18 36.84 -11.15 -14.33
C ALA A 18 38.07 -10.25 -14.29
N GLU A 19 37.95 -9.08 -13.68
CA GLU A 19 39.09 -8.41 -13.05
C GLU A 19 38.78 -8.12 -11.58
N GLU A 20 39.37 -8.98 -10.76
CA GLU A 20 39.71 -8.76 -9.36
C GLU A 20 40.51 -7.46 -9.23
N ALA A 21 39.81 -6.34 -9.03
CA ALA A 21 40.39 -5.14 -8.45
C ALA A 21 39.96 -5.09 -6.98
N THR A 22 40.68 -5.84 -6.14
CA THR A 22 40.65 -5.64 -4.69
C THR A 22 41.13 -4.22 -4.41
N ASP A 23 40.19 -3.30 -4.18
CA ASP A 23 40.47 -1.98 -3.61
C ASP A 23 40.91 -2.19 -2.14
N PRO A 24 42.18 -1.93 -1.76
CA PRO A 24 42.63 -2.12 -0.39
C PRO A 24 42.25 -0.94 0.53
N GLY A 25 41.18 -0.20 0.18
CA GLY A 25 40.74 1.01 0.86
C GLY A 25 39.34 0.95 1.48
N LEU A 26 38.60 -0.15 1.34
CA LEU A 26 37.36 -0.35 2.09
C LEU A 26 37.70 -0.80 3.51
N ALA A 27 38.12 0.16 4.33
CA ALA A 27 37.90 0.06 5.77
C ALA A 27 36.44 -0.35 5.94
N VAL A 28 36.22 -1.51 6.57
CA VAL A 28 34.89 -1.98 6.94
C VAL A 28 34.33 -0.92 7.88
N GLU A 29 33.54 0.00 7.32
CA GLU A 29 32.63 0.85 8.08
C GLU A 29 31.88 -0.13 9.01
N PRO A 30 31.84 0.12 10.33
CA PRO A 30 31.09 -0.74 11.23
C PRO A 30 29.68 -0.85 10.65
N GLY A 31 29.27 -2.08 10.34
CA GLY A 31 28.06 -2.35 9.57
C GLY A 31 26.93 -1.43 10.05
N TYR A 32 26.34 -0.69 9.12
CA TYR A 32 25.15 0.12 9.39
C TYR A 32 24.12 -0.82 10.01
N ASP A 33 24.01 -0.80 11.33
CA ASP A 33 22.93 -1.42 12.05
C ASP A 33 21.75 -0.46 11.84
N PRO A 34 20.83 -0.76 10.90
CA PRO A 34 19.72 0.14 10.65
C PRO A 34 18.99 0.27 11.97
N ALA A 35 18.99 1.47 12.54
CA ALA A 35 18.17 1.77 13.71
C ALA A 35 16.76 1.25 13.41
N ALA A 36 16.22 0.41 14.30
CA ALA A 36 14.89 -0.15 14.13
C ALA A 36 13.90 0.98 13.77
N PRO A 37 12.98 0.77 12.80
CA PRO A 37 12.09 1.82 12.34
C PRO A 37 11.39 2.46 13.53
N ALA A 38 11.59 3.78 13.70
CA ALA A 38 10.92 4.52 14.75
C ALA A 38 9.43 4.66 14.38
N PRO A 39 8.50 4.37 15.31
CA PRO A 39 7.07 4.45 15.02
C PRO A 39 6.67 5.88 14.64
N LEU A 40 5.72 6.02 13.71
CA LEU A 40 5.32 7.32 13.17
C LEU A 40 4.55 8.18 14.18
N ASN A 41 4.08 7.57 15.28
CA ASN A 41 3.40 8.25 16.40
C ASN A 41 2.25 9.17 15.97
N VAL A 42 1.57 8.85 14.86
CA VAL A 42 0.42 9.61 14.39
C VAL A 42 -0.76 9.31 15.34
N PRO A 43 -1.30 10.32 16.04
CA PRO A 43 -2.41 10.10 16.95
C PRO A 43 -3.65 9.65 16.16
N ARG A 44 -4.13 8.43 16.42
CA ARG A 44 -5.36 7.89 15.82
C ARG A 44 -6.54 8.15 16.75
N THR A 45 -7.46 9.00 16.31
CA THR A 45 -8.78 9.14 16.95
C THR A 45 -9.68 8.05 16.36
N PRO A 46 -10.39 7.24 17.19
CA PRO A 46 -11.29 6.23 16.66
C PRO A 46 -12.36 6.87 15.78
N THR A 47 -12.60 6.25 14.62
CA THR A 47 -13.55 6.75 13.63
C THR A 47 -15.00 6.45 14.02
N GLY A 48 -15.20 5.49 14.94
CA GLY A 48 -16.51 5.02 15.38
C GLY A 48 -17.09 3.93 14.48
N HIS A 49 -16.30 3.42 13.53
CA HIS A 49 -16.68 2.30 12.68
C HIS A 49 -15.71 1.14 12.90
N ALA A 50 -16.21 0.08 13.55
CA ALA A 50 -15.40 -1.04 14.02
C ALA A 50 -14.50 -1.67 12.95
N ASP A 51 -15.01 -1.82 11.72
CA ASP A 51 -14.24 -2.41 10.62
C ASP A 51 -13.09 -1.51 10.19
N VAL A 52 -13.31 -0.19 10.13
CA VAL A 52 -12.26 0.79 9.81
C VAL A 52 -11.25 0.89 10.95
N ASP A 53 -11.73 0.91 12.18
CA ASP A 53 -10.88 1.02 13.37
C ASP A 53 -9.97 -0.22 13.52
N ALA A 54 -10.45 -1.42 13.19
CA ALA A 54 -9.66 -2.65 13.17
C ALA A 54 -8.53 -2.62 12.11
N GLN A 55 -8.80 -2.08 10.91
CA GLN A 55 -7.76 -1.92 9.87
C GLN A 55 -6.70 -0.89 10.27
N LEU A 56 -7.09 0.16 10.99
CA LEU A 56 -6.16 1.18 11.49
C LEU A 56 -5.28 0.67 12.63
N GLU A 57 -5.82 -0.21 13.48
CA GLU A 57 -5.04 -0.93 14.50
C GLU A 57 -3.99 -1.83 13.84
N ARG A 58 -4.38 -2.62 12.84
CA ARG A 58 -3.46 -3.49 12.06
C ARG A 58 -2.38 -2.70 11.32
N LEU A 59 -2.70 -1.49 10.86
CA LEU A 59 -1.70 -0.58 10.30
C LEU A 59 -0.70 -0.08 11.35
N GLY A 60 -1.10 0.01 12.63
CA GLY A 60 -0.19 0.28 13.74
C GLY A 60 0.80 -0.84 14.01
N ASP A 61 0.41 -2.09 13.80
CA ASP A 61 1.33 -3.23 13.93
C ASP A 61 2.46 -3.18 12.89
N ALA A 62 2.21 -2.61 11.71
CA ALA A 62 3.23 -2.42 10.66
C ALA A 62 4.41 -1.56 11.12
N ASP A 63 4.18 -0.55 11.96
CA ASP A 63 5.25 0.32 12.51
C ASP A 63 6.29 -0.49 13.31
N HIS A 64 5.93 -1.70 13.78
CA HIS A 64 6.79 -2.60 14.54
C HIS A 64 7.38 -3.75 13.72
N LEU A 65 6.98 -3.91 12.46
CA LEU A 65 7.53 -4.95 11.58
C LEU A 65 8.86 -4.52 10.96
N ALA A 66 9.66 -5.50 10.56
CA ALA A 66 10.76 -5.26 9.63
C ALA A 66 10.22 -4.88 8.25
N THR A 67 11.01 -4.15 7.45
CA THR A 67 10.61 -3.60 6.14
C THR A 67 10.03 -4.65 5.19
N ASP A 68 10.51 -5.89 5.25
CA ASP A 68 10.02 -7.00 4.41
C ASP A 68 8.55 -7.36 4.70
N GLY A 69 8.05 -7.10 5.92
CA GLY A 69 6.68 -7.35 6.32
C GLY A 69 5.71 -6.17 6.12
N HIS A 70 6.21 -4.98 5.78
CA HIS A 70 5.37 -3.77 5.67
C HIS A 70 4.42 -3.85 4.48
N LEU A 71 4.88 -4.39 3.36
CA LEU A 71 4.12 -4.44 2.11
C LEU A 71 2.87 -5.32 2.24
N GLU A 72 3.01 -6.50 2.85
CA GLU A 72 1.89 -7.43 3.05
C GLU A 72 0.82 -6.83 3.96
N VAL A 73 1.22 -6.09 5.01
CA VAL A 73 0.29 -5.40 5.89
C VAL A 73 -0.40 -4.24 5.17
N TYR A 74 0.36 -3.44 4.42
CA TYR A 74 -0.18 -2.30 3.70
C TYR A 74 -1.25 -2.71 2.69
N GLU A 75 -1.01 -3.77 1.90
CA GLU A 75 -1.95 -4.25 0.90
C GLU A 75 -3.23 -4.82 1.52
N ASP A 76 -3.11 -5.60 2.59
CA ASP A 76 -4.27 -6.15 3.29
C ASP A 76 -5.11 -5.05 3.94
N VAL A 77 -4.47 -4.05 4.59
CA VAL A 77 -5.15 -2.86 5.12
C VAL A 77 -5.83 -2.08 4.00
N HIS A 78 -5.17 -1.90 2.84
CA HIS A 78 -5.75 -1.20 1.70
C HIS A 78 -6.99 -1.91 1.16
N ARG A 79 -6.96 -3.24 1.08
CA ARG A 79 -8.12 -4.03 0.66
C ARG A 79 -9.24 -3.94 1.70
N GLY A 80 -8.95 -4.16 2.98
CA GLY A 80 -9.93 -4.11 4.06
C GLY A 80 -10.61 -2.75 4.19
N LEU A 81 -9.86 -1.66 4.06
CA LEU A 81 -10.42 -0.31 4.10
C LEU A 81 -11.32 -0.03 2.88
N ARG A 82 -10.92 -0.48 1.69
CA ARG A 82 -11.75 -0.35 0.48
C ARG A 82 -13.07 -1.09 0.63
N ASP A 83 -13.03 -2.31 1.17
CA ASP A 83 -14.22 -3.12 1.37
C ASP A 83 -15.16 -2.50 2.41
N ALA A 84 -14.64 -2.02 3.54
CA ALA A 84 -15.41 -1.33 4.57
C ALA A 84 -16.10 -0.06 4.02
N LEU A 85 -15.37 0.76 3.26
CA LEU A 85 -15.94 1.96 2.64
C LEU A 85 -16.98 1.62 1.57
N THR A 86 -16.76 0.57 0.79
CA THR A 86 -17.74 0.07 -0.18
C THR A 86 -19.02 -0.41 0.51
N ALA A 87 -18.91 -1.10 1.65
CA ALA A 87 -20.05 -1.55 2.43
C ALA A 87 -20.86 -0.36 3.01
N LEU A 88 -20.17 0.71 3.42
CA LEU A 88 -20.83 1.94 3.87
C LEU A 88 -21.63 2.62 2.75
N ASP A 89 -21.08 2.63 1.53
CA ASP A 89 -21.69 3.20 0.33
C ASP A 89 -22.87 2.35 -0.17
N ALA A 90 -22.79 1.03 -0.02
CA ALA A 90 -23.83 0.08 -0.44
C ALA A 90 -25.08 0.07 0.44
N ARG A 91 -25.15 0.84 1.54
CA ARG A 91 -26.33 0.90 2.42
C ARG A 91 -27.56 1.32 1.60
N PRO A 92 -28.56 0.43 1.41
CA PRO A 92 -29.77 0.79 0.69
C PRO A 92 -30.45 1.97 1.37
N GLY A 93 -30.77 3.01 0.61
CA GLY A 93 -31.59 4.10 1.10
C GLY A 93 -32.92 3.56 1.65
N PRO A 94 -33.53 4.24 2.64
CA PRO A 94 -34.80 3.80 3.23
C PRO A 94 -35.82 3.50 2.11
N PRO A 95 -36.62 2.42 2.25
CA PRO A 95 -37.54 2.00 1.20
C PRO A 95 -38.44 3.18 0.82
N ALA A 96 -38.57 3.42 -0.49
CA ALA A 96 -39.41 4.49 -1.00
C ALA A 96 -40.84 4.33 -0.45
N PRO A 97 -41.50 5.42 -0.03
CA PRO A 97 -42.86 5.35 0.48
C PRO A 97 -43.80 4.76 -0.59
N PRO A 98 -44.82 3.98 -0.19
CA PRO A 98 -45.74 3.37 -1.14
C PRO A 98 -46.41 4.46 -1.99
N SER A 99 -46.37 4.30 -3.32
CA SER A 99 -47.05 5.23 -4.24
C SER A 99 -48.57 5.13 -4.04
N PRO A 100 -49.27 6.23 -3.70
CA PRO A 100 -50.71 6.22 -3.42
C PRO A 100 -51.59 5.97 -4.66
N TYR A 101 -51.00 5.81 -5.85
CA TYR A 101 -51.69 5.65 -7.13
C TYR A 101 -51.39 4.30 -7.79
N GLY A 102 -51.46 3.21 -7.02
CA GLY A 102 -51.41 1.84 -7.55
C GLY A 102 -52.79 1.37 -8.01
N ASN A 103 -53.05 1.47 -9.31
CA ASN A 103 -53.99 0.65 -10.10
C ASN A 103 -55.48 0.66 -9.68
N ARG A 104 -56.19 1.72 -10.07
CA ARG A 104 -57.62 1.57 -10.45
C ARG A 104 -57.65 1.00 -11.86
N SER A 105 -57.99 -0.27 -11.99
CA SER A 105 -58.46 -0.88 -13.25
C SER A 105 -59.57 -1.85 -12.90
#